data_AF-A0A800AD21-F1
#
_entry.id   AF-A0A800AD21-F1
#
_cell.length_a   1.000
_cell.length_b   1.000
_cell.length_c   1.000
_cell.angle_alpha   90.00
_cell.angle_beta   90.00
_cell.angle_gamma   90.00
#
_symmetry.space_group_name_H-M   'P 1'
#
loop_
_entity.id
_entity.type
_entity.pdbx_description
1 polymer ?
#
loop_
_entity_poly.entity_id
_entity_poly.type
_entity_poly.pdbx_seq_one_letter_code
_entity_poly.pdbx_strand_id
1 'polypeptide(L)'
;MATRDDIAVIKDEVKAIKYQIQNMATKDDIKNMATKDDIENMATKDDIENIIAKYNLENMATKDDIKNMAIKDDIESLKDSISSIKYWLSFGFAIIFFGLPFVIGLVMKLFGK
;
A
#
# COMPACT_ATOMS: atom_id res chain seq x y z
N MET A 1 -6.15 -62.92 63.20
CA MET A 1 -4.82 -62.75 62.58
C MET A 1 -5.08 -62.43 61.12
N ALA A 2 -4.50 -61.36 60.57
CA ALA A 2 -4.62 -61.10 59.13
C ALA A 2 -4.02 -62.28 58.37
N THR A 3 -4.71 -62.75 57.35
CA THR A 3 -4.30 -63.89 56.53
C THR A 3 -3.28 -63.44 55.48
N ARG A 4 -2.58 -64.39 54.84
CA ARG A 4 -1.63 -64.07 53.76
C ARG A 4 -2.32 -63.39 52.56
N ASP A 5 -3.60 -63.68 52.36
CA ASP A 5 -4.39 -63.13 51.26
C ASP A 5 -4.73 -61.66 51.51
N ASP A 6 -5.04 -61.29 52.76
CA ASP A 6 -5.26 -59.89 53.16
C ASP A 6 -4.02 -59.03 52.87
N ILE A 7 -2.82 -59.58 53.11
CA ILE A 7 -1.55 -58.89 52.85
C ILE A 7 -1.28 -58.73 51.34
N ALA A 8 -1.70 -59.70 50.52
CA ALA A 8 -1.52 -59.64 49.08
C ALA A 8 -2.40 -58.56 48.43
N VAL A 9 -3.67 -58.48 48.84
CA VAL A 9 -4.62 -57.45 48.36
C VAL A 9 -4.12 -56.04 48.71
N ILE A 10 -3.70 -55.83 49.96
CA ILE A 10 -3.15 -54.54 50.40
C ILE A 10 -1.92 -54.14 49.58
N LYS A 11 -1.06 -55.10 49.21
CA LYS A 11 0.14 -54.83 48.41
C LYS A 11 -0.20 -54.36 46.99
N ASP A 12 -1.21 -54.97 46.38
CA ASP A 12 -1.68 -54.59 45.05
C ASP A 12 -2.36 -53.22 45.06
N GLU A 13 -3.17 -52.93 46.10
CA GLU A 13 -3.75 -51.60 46.32
C GLU A 13 -2.69 -50.53 46.53
N VAL A 14 -1.67 -50.79 47.38
CA VAL A 14 -0.55 -49.88 47.61
C VAL A 14 0.24 -49.63 46.31
N LYS A 15 0.40 -50.65 45.47
CA LYS A 15 1.07 -50.51 44.17
C LYS A 15 0.24 -49.66 43.20
N ALA A 16 -1.07 -49.85 43.16
CA ALA A 16 -1.98 -49.03 42.36
C ALA A 16 -1.98 -47.57 42.81
N ILE A 17 -2.03 -47.31 44.12
CA ILE A 17 -1.94 -45.97 44.71
C ILE A 17 -0.60 -45.30 44.35
N LYS A 18 0.51 -46.04 44.44
CA LYS A 18 1.83 -45.54 44.06
C LYS A 18 1.88 -45.12 42.58
N TYR A 19 1.28 -45.92 41.70
CA TYR A 19 1.21 -45.59 40.27
C TYR A 19 0.34 -44.36 40.01
N GLN A 20 -0.79 -44.22 40.72
CA GLN A 20 -1.64 -43.02 40.63
C GLN A 20 -0.89 -41.76 41.06
N ILE A 21 -0.17 -41.80 42.18
CA ILE A 21 0.63 -40.67 42.69
C ILE A 21 1.74 -40.28 41.70
N GLN A 22 2.39 -41.25 41.07
CA GLN A 22 3.44 -40.97 40.07
C GLN A 22 2.92 -40.28 38.81
N ASN A 23 1.63 -40.41 38.49
CA ASN A 23 1.00 -39.77 37.34
C ASN A 23 0.32 -38.44 37.68
N MET A 24 0.37 -38.00 38.94
CA MET A 24 -0.15 -36.69 39.33
C MET A 24 0.80 -35.59 38.88
N ALA A 25 0.26 -34.58 38.22
CA ALA A 25 1.00 -33.35 37.95
C ALA A 25 1.40 -32.67 39.26
N THR A 26 2.62 -32.18 39.31
CA THR A 26 3.20 -31.43 40.42
C THR A 26 3.08 -29.92 40.19
N LYS A 27 3.38 -29.14 41.23
CA LYS A 27 3.44 -27.68 41.11
C LYS A 27 4.55 -27.22 40.16
N ASP A 28 5.62 -28.00 40.03
CA ASP A 28 6.73 -27.69 39.13
C ASP A 28 6.34 -27.92 37.67
N ASP A 29 5.49 -28.92 37.38
CA ASP A 29 4.99 -29.19 36.02
C ASP A 29 4.16 -28.04 35.45
N ILE A 30 3.42 -27.32 36.30
CA ILE A 30 2.55 -26.22 35.89
C ILE A 30 3.19 -24.83 36.00
N LYS A 31 4.40 -24.72 36.56
CA LYS A 31 5.06 -23.44 36.87
C LYS A 31 5.26 -22.55 35.65
N ASN A 32 5.49 -23.16 34.49
CA ASN A 32 5.75 -22.46 33.23
C ASN A 32 4.57 -22.55 32.24
N MET A 33 3.40 -23.02 32.68
CA MET A 33 2.21 -23.00 31.83
C MET A 33 1.70 -21.56 31.70
N ALA A 34 1.47 -21.12 30.46
CA ALA A 34 0.80 -19.86 30.20
C ALA A 34 -0.62 -19.89 30.79
N THR A 35 -1.00 -18.78 31.42
CA THR A 35 -2.33 -18.54 31.94
C THR A 35 -3.23 -17.91 30.87
N LYS A 36 -4.53 -17.82 31.17
CA LYS A 36 -5.47 -17.12 30.27
C LYS A 36 -5.16 -15.62 30.16
N ASP A 37 -4.62 -15.04 31.23
CA ASP A 37 -4.27 -13.62 31.28
C ASP A 37 -3.03 -13.34 30.40
N ASP A 38 -2.10 -14.30 30.31
CA ASP A 38 -0.90 -14.19 29.44
C ASP A 38 -1.26 -14.12 27.95
N ILE A 39 -2.39 -14.71 27.54
CA ILE A 39 -2.85 -14.75 26.14
C ILE A 39 -3.88 -13.67 25.80
N GLU A 40 -4.45 -12.97 26.78
CA GLU A 40 -5.53 -11.99 26.58
C GLU A 40 -5.09 -10.84 25.67
N ASN A 41 -3.81 -10.46 25.74
CA ASN A 41 -3.24 -9.35 24.97
C ASN A 41 -2.42 -9.81 23.75
N MET A 42 -2.46 -11.09 23.38
CA MET A 42 -1.77 -11.55 22.18
C MET A 42 -2.54 -11.13 20.93
N ALA A 43 -1.83 -10.52 19.98
CA ALA A 43 -2.38 -10.19 18.68
C ALA A 43 -2.87 -11.46 17.98
N THR A 44 -4.08 -11.41 17.46
CA THR A 44 -4.73 -12.48 16.72
C THR A 44 -4.40 -12.38 15.23
N LYS A 45 -4.76 -13.41 14.46
CA LYS A 45 -4.66 -13.35 13.00
C LYS A 45 -5.50 -12.21 12.42
N ASP A 46 -6.67 -11.95 13.01
CA ASP A 46 -7.59 -10.90 12.58
C ASP A 46 -6.98 -9.50 12.79
N ASP A 47 -6.19 -9.31 13.85
CA ASP A 47 -5.46 -8.06 14.08
C ASP A 47 -4.43 -7.78 12.97
N ILE A 48 -3.75 -8.84 12.49
CA ILE A 48 -2.79 -8.75 11.39
C ILE A 48 -3.52 -8.45 10.07
N GLU A 49 -4.65 -9.10 9.81
CA GLU A 49 -5.49 -8.84 8.63
C GLU A 49 -6.01 -7.40 8.62
N ASN A 50 -6.42 -6.86 9.76
CA ASN A 50 -6.83 -5.47 9.89
C ASN A 50 -5.69 -4.47 9.64
N ILE A 51 -4.47 -4.77 10.09
CA ILE A 51 -3.29 -3.97 9.76
C ILE A 51 -3.03 -4.01 8.26
N ILE A 52 -3.09 -5.19 7.65
CA ILE A 52 -2.91 -5.36 6.21
C ILE A 52 -4.01 -4.61 5.44
N ALA A 53 -5.27 -4.69 5.82
CA ALA A 53 -6.37 -3.96 5.17
C ALA A 53 -6.22 -2.43 5.32
N LYS A 54 -5.81 -1.94 6.50
CA LYS A 54 -5.61 -0.51 6.76
C LYS A 54 -4.38 0.06 6.06
N TYR A 55 -3.34 -0.75 5.86
CA TYR A 55 -2.12 -0.36 5.16
C TYR A 55 -2.10 -0.74 3.67
N ASN A 56 -3.00 -1.62 3.23
CA ASN A 56 -3.25 -1.89 1.82
C ASN A 56 -3.86 -0.64 1.23
N LEU A 57 -2.99 0.22 0.67
CA LEU A 57 -2.86 0.50 -0.76
C LEU A 57 -4.12 0.86 -1.59
N GLU A 58 -5.35 0.68 -1.12
CA GLU A 58 -6.57 1.07 -1.83
C GLU A 58 -6.65 2.59 -2.04
N ASN A 59 -5.92 3.37 -1.23
CA ASN A 59 -5.81 4.83 -1.36
C ASN A 59 -4.44 5.32 -1.84
N MET A 60 -3.49 4.44 -2.19
CA MET A 60 -2.27 4.90 -2.85
C MET A 60 -2.56 5.04 -4.34
N ALA A 61 -2.40 6.26 -4.86
CA ALA A 61 -2.52 6.53 -6.30
C ALA A 61 -1.73 5.47 -7.08
N THR A 62 -2.44 4.69 -7.89
CA THR A 62 -1.82 3.69 -8.75
C THR A 62 -0.99 4.39 -9.82
N LYS A 63 -0.07 3.66 -10.48
CA LYS A 63 0.70 4.22 -11.60
C LYS A 63 -0.19 4.81 -12.70
N ASP A 64 -1.43 4.35 -12.83
CA ASP A 64 -2.38 4.85 -13.81
C ASP A 64 -3.11 6.13 -13.34
N ASP A 65 -3.36 6.30 -12.03
CA ASP A 65 -3.84 7.57 -11.46
C ASP A 65 -2.83 8.70 -11.64
N ILE A 66 -1.53 8.38 -11.57
CA ILE A 66 -0.45 9.34 -11.80
C ILE A 66 -0.32 9.71 -13.29
N LYS A 67 -0.62 8.80 -14.22
CA LYS A 67 -0.56 9.09 -15.67
C LYS A 67 -1.62 10.10 -16.12
N ASN A 68 -2.78 10.10 -15.48
CA ASN A 68 -3.88 11.03 -15.79
C ASN A 68 -3.75 12.37 -15.08
N MET A 69 -2.68 12.60 -14.33
CA MET A 69 -2.38 13.88 -13.70
C MET A 69 -1.92 14.86 -14.78
N ALA A 70 -2.88 15.44 -15.52
CA ALA A 70 -3.00 16.65 -16.34
C ALA A 70 -1.78 17.28 -17.07
N ILE A 71 -0.56 17.05 -16.61
CA ILE A 71 0.68 17.67 -17.07
C ILE A 71 0.92 17.41 -18.57
N LYS A 72 0.60 16.23 -19.11
CA LYS A 72 0.93 15.92 -20.51
C LYS A 72 0.03 16.68 -21.49
N ASP A 73 -1.28 16.60 -21.31
CA ASP A 73 -2.25 17.21 -22.22
C ASP A 73 -2.26 18.74 -22.07
N ASP A 74 -2.09 19.26 -20.85
CA ASP A 74 -1.95 20.70 -20.61
C ASP A 74 -0.67 21.26 -21.28
N ILE A 75 0.46 20.52 -21.22
CA ILE A 75 1.70 20.91 -21.91
C ILE A 75 1.51 20.89 -23.43
N GLU A 76 0.76 19.93 -23.98
CA GLU A 76 0.51 19.84 -25.41
C GLU A 76 -0.33 21.03 -25.90
N SER A 77 -1.41 21.36 -25.19
CA SER A 77 -2.23 22.55 -25.46
C SER A 77 -1.43 23.86 -25.39
N LEU A 78 -0.52 23.98 -24.43
CA LEU A 78 0.38 25.14 -24.32
C LEU A 78 1.36 25.23 -25.50
N LYS A 79 1.92 24.09 -25.95
CA LYS A 79 2.81 24.07 -27.13
C LYS A 79 2.09 24.52 -28.40
N ASP A 80 0.87 24.06 -28.61
CA ASP A 80 0.06 24.43 -29.78
C ASP A 80 -0.27 25.93 -29.78
N SER A 81 -0.62 26.46 -28.62
CA SER A 81 -0.85 27.90 -28.43
C SER A 81 0.40 28.73 -28.74
N ILE A 82 1.57 28.30 -28.24
CA ILE A 82 2.86 28.97 -28.51
C ILE A 82 3.22 28.90 -30.00
N SER A 83 3.01 27.77 -30.65
CA SER A 83 3.27 27.59 -32.08
C SER A 83 2.43 28.56 -32.91
N SER A 84 1.14 28.63 -32.61
CA SER A 84 0.20 29.53 -33.29
C SER A 84 0.60 31.00 -33.15
N ILE A 85 1.00 31.42 -31.94
CA ILE A 85 1.51 32.77 -31.67
C ILE A 85 2.78 33.05 -32.49
N LYS A 86 3.73 32.11 -32.52
CA LYS A 86 4.98 32.26 -33.28
C LYS A 86 4.72 32.45 -34.78
N TYR A 87 3.81 31.66 -35.36
CA TYR A 87 3.43 31.81 -36.76
C TYR A 87 2.76 33.15 -37.04
N TRP A 88 1.83 33.58 -36.18
CA TRP A 88 1.14 34.85 -36.34
C TRP A 88 2.11 36.04 -36.27
N LEU A 89 3.06 36.02 -35.32
CA LEU A 89 4.11 37.03 -35.23
C LEU A 89 5.04 37.01 -36.44
N SER A 90 5.47 35.83 -36.91
CA SER A 90 6.34 35.71 -38.08
C SER A 90 5.65 36.18 -39.36
N PHE A 91 4.37 35.85 -39.52
CA PHE A 91 3.59 36.25 -40.69
C PHE A 91 3.30 37.75 -40.67
N GLY A 92 2.92 38.30 -39.51
CA GLY A 92 2.77 39.74 -39.32
C GLY A 92 4.05 40.52 -39.59
N PHE A 93 5.19 40.02 -39.10
CA PHE A 93 6.50 40.61 -39.39
C PHE A 93 6.82 40.58 -40.88
N ALA A 94 6.55 39.45 -41.57
CA ALA A 94 6.79 39.33 -43.00
C ALA A 94 5.95 40.32 -43.82
N ILE A 95 4.70 40.55 -43.44
CA ILE A 95 3.85 41.56 -44.08
C ILE A 95 4.41 42.97 -43.88
N ILE A 96 4.85 43.32 -42.67
CA ILE A 96 5.36 44.67 -42.37
C ILE A 96 6.67 44.94 -43.10
N PHE A 97 7.61 43.99 -43.09
CA PHE A 97 8.95 44.21 -43.63
C PHE A 97 9.06 43.93 -45.13
N PHE A 98 8.28 42.99 -45.67
CA PHE A 98 8.37 42.59 -47.07
C PHE A 98 7.10 42.92 -47.88
N GLY A 99 5.91 42.73 -47.29
CA GLY A 99 4.63 42.93 -48.00
C GLY A 99 4.26 44.41 -48.22
N LEU A 100 4.22 45.19 -47.14
CA LEU A 100 3.82 46.61 -47.15
C LEU A 100 4.72 47.47 -48.06
N PRO A 101 6.06 47.40 -47.97
CA PRO A 101 6.94 48.16 -48.86
C PRO A 101 6.77 47.79 -50.34
N PHE A 102 6.51 46.51 -50.64
CA PHE A 102 6.24 46.04 -52.00
C PHE A 102 4.95 46.64 -52.56
N VAL A 103 3.85 46.61 -51.79
CA VAL A 103 2.56 47.19 -52.19
C VAL A 103 2.68 48.72 -52.36
N ILE A 104 3.36 49.41 -51.43
CA ILE A 104 3.59 50.85 -51.53
C ILE A 104 4.40 51.19 -52.79
N GLY A 105 5.47 50.43 -53.07
CA GLY A 105 6.26 50.60 -54.29
C GLY A 105 5.46 50.38 -55.57
N LEU A 106 4.55 49.41 -55.59
CA LEU A 106 3.64 49.16 -56.70
C LEU A 106 2.67 50.35 -56.91
N VAL A 107 2.07 50.85 -55.84
CA VAL A 107 1.15 52.00 -55.89
C VAL A 107 1.87 53.26 -56.38
N MET A 108 3.08 53.51 -55.89
CA MET A 108 3.92 54.62 -56.37
C MET A 108 4.23 54.50 -57.87
N LYS A 109 4.49 53.28 -58.36
CA LYS A 109 4.74 53.05 -59.79
C LYS A 109 3.49 53.17 -60.68
N LEU A 110 2.31 52.91 -60.12
CA LEU A 110 1.02 53.00 -60.83
C LEU A 110 0.45 54.43 -60.89
N PHE A 111 0.64 55.22 -59.83
CA PHE A 111 0.03 56.56 -59.70
C PHE A 111 1.04 57.71 -59.62
N GLY A 112 2.33 57.44 -59.50
CA GLY A 112 3.40 58.42 -59.65
C GLY A 112 3.70 58.67 -61.13
N LYS A 113 3.68 59.93 -61.54
CA LYS A 113 4.18 60.39 -62.85
C LYS A 113 5.68 60.16 -62.98
#